data_AF-A0A7C6C7T3-F1
#
_entry.id   AF-A0A7C6C7T3-F1
#
_cell.length_a   1.000
_cell.length_b   1.000
_cell.length_c   1.000
_cell.angle_alpha   90.00
_cell.angle_beta   90.00
_cell.angle_gamma   90.00
#
_symmetry.space_group_name_H-M   'P 1'
#
loop_
_entity.id
_entity.type
_entity.pdbx_description
1 polymer ?
#
loop_
_entity_poly.entity_id
_entity_poly.type
_entity_poly.pdbx_seq_one_letter_code
_entity_poly.pdbx_strand_id
1 'polypeptide(L)'
;MTNVTYLLVKFVSMLVLSLLTLTLFDSNPFGLVLVYALITTGVNYMISARLFESDDVRSPAALAEGISSMLIAWLMSLIVPGFRSTFLTLFALACAVILSGYFFHSLLIPEIDK
;
A
#
# COMPACT_ATOMS: atom_id res chain seq x y z
N MET A 1 17.70 9.57 2.16
CA MET A 1 17.02 9.18 0.90
C MET A 1 16.16 10.35 0.46
N THR A 2 16.21 10.75 -0.82
CA THR A 2 15.26 11.76 -1.32
C THR A 2 13.82 11.26 -1.20
N ASN A 3 12.86 12.15 -0.94
CA ASN A 3 11.43 11.83 -0.88
C ASN A 3 10.93 11.10 -2.13
N VAL A 4 11.54 11.37 -3.29
CA VAL A 4 11.24 10.70 -4.56
C VAL A 4 11.65 9.24 -4.52
N THR A 5 12.84 8.93 -4.02
CA THR A 5 13.31 7.54 -3.89
C THR A 5 12.43 6.76 -2.90
N TYR A 6 12.03 7.38 -1.79
CA TYR A 6 11.12 6.78 -0.81
C TYR A 6 9.76 6.43 -1.44
N LEU A 7 9.14 7.39 -2.15
CA LEU A 7 7.87 7.19 -2.85
C LEU A 7 7.97 6.10 -3.92
N LEU A 8 9.07 6.07 -4.68
CA LEU A 8 9.29 5.08 -5.72
C LEU A 8 9.39 3.67 -5.14
N VAL A 9 10.12 3.49 -4.04
CA VAL A 9 10.22 2.18 -3.37
C VAL A 9 8.87 1.76 -2.78
N LYS A 10 8.13 2.68 -2.14
CA LYS A 10 6.76 2.41 -1.67
C LYS A 10 5.81 2.06 -2.81
N PHE A 11 5.94 2.71 -3.96
CA PHE A 11 5.13 2.40 -5.12
C PHE A 11 5.45 1.01 -5.67
N VAL A 12 6.73 0.68 -5.83
CA VAL A 12 7.16 -0.62 -6.35
C VAL A 12 6.73 -1.74 -5.40
N SER A 13 6.90 -1.58 -4.09
CA SER A 13 6.44 -2.59 -3.12
C SER A 13 4.93 -2.76 -3.18
N MET A 14 4.16 -1.67 -3.20
CA MET A 14 2.71 -1.70 -3.35
C MET A 14 2.27 -2.39 -4.64
N LEU A 15 2.93 -2.08 -5.77
CA LEU A 15 2.63 -2.69 -7.05
C LEU A 15 2.91 -4.21 -7.02
N VAL A 16 4.05 -4.64 -6.49
CA VAL A 16 4.38 -6.06 -6.39
C VAL A 16 3.37 -6.81 -5.50
N LEU A 17 3.04 -6.27 -4.33
CA LEU A 17 2.09 -6.90 -3.41
C LEU A 17 0.67 -6.94 -3.97
N SER A 18 0.26 -5.89 -4.68
CA SER A 18 -1.06 -5.82 -5.31
C SER A 18 -1.16 -6.72 -6.55
N LEU A 19 -0.08 -6.90 -7.32
CA LEU A 19 -0.05 -7.91 -8.39
C LEU A 19 -0.13 -9.33 -7.80
N LEU A 20 0.63 -9.60 -6.74
CA LEU A 20 0.61 -10.90 -6.07
C LEU A 20 -0.77 -11.24 -5.50
N THR A 21 -1.52 -10.25 -5.03
CA THR A 21 -2.83 -10.49 -4.41
C THR A 21 -3.98 -10.33 -5.42
N LEU A 22 -4.13 -9.14 -6.01
CA LEU A 22 -5.27 -8.81 -6.86
C LEU A 22 -5.16 -9.41 -8.28
N THR A 23 -3.97 -9.48 -8.87
CA THR A 23 -3.83 -10.09 -10.20
C THR A 23 -3.81 -11.60 -10.12
N LEU A 24 -3.00 -12.18 -9.24
CA LEU A 24 -2.82 -13.64 -9.20
C LEU A 24 -4.06 -14.37 -8.69
N PHE A 25 -4.73 -13.87 -7.65
CA PHE A 25 -5.89 -14.56 -7.07
C PHE A 25 -7.23 -14.14 -7.68
N ASP A 26 -7.41 -12.84 -7.97
CA ASP A 26 -8.70 -12.32 -8.48
C ASP A 26 -8.69 -12.02 -9.99
N SER A 27 -7.59 -12.32 -10.69
CA SER A 27 -7.44 -12.14 -12.15
C SER A 27 -7.68 -10.70 -12.63
N ASN A 28 -7.35 -9.70 -11.79
CA ASN A 28 -7.45 -8.30 -12.18
C ASN A 28 -6.46 -7.98 -13.30
N PRO A 29 -6.85 -7.18 -14.31
CA PRO A 29 -5.93 -6.75 -15.35
C PRO A 29 -4.84 -5.84 -14.78
N PHE A 30 -3.61 -6.02 -15.26
CA PHE A 30 -2.43 -5.27 -14.81
C PHE A 30 -2.67 -3.75 -14.78
N GLY A 31 -3.33 -3.20 -15.80
CA GLY A 31 -3.61 -1.76 -15.88
C GLY A 31 -4.44 -1.23 -14.72
N LEU A 32 -5.44 -1.98 -14.25
CA LEU A 32 -6.25 -1.56 -13.11
C LEU A 32 -5.47 -1.68 -11.79
N VAL A 33 -4.64 -2.71 -11.65
CA VAL A 33 -3.79 -2.89 -10.47
C VAL A 33 -2.71 -1.81 -10.39
N LEU A 34 -2.18 -1.35 -11.53
CA LEU A 34 -1.25 -0.23 -11.59
C LEU A 34 -1.90 1.08 -11.11
N VAL A 35 -3.13 1.36 -11.54
CA VAL A 35 -3.90 2.53 -11.05
C VAL A 35 -4.18 2.41 -9.56
N TYR A 36 -4.61 1.23 -9.10
CA TYR A 36 -4.81 0.95 -7.68
C TYR A 36 -3.53 1.22 -6.85
N ALA A 37 -2.38 0.73 -7.32
CA ALA A 37 -1.11 0.91 -6.63
C ALA A 37 -0.72 2.40 -6.55
N LEU A 38 -0.90 3.16 -7.63
CA LEU A 38 -0.62 4.61 -7.64
C LEU A 38 -1.46 5.36 -6.60
N ILE A 39 -2.78 5.13 -6.60
CA ILE A 39 -3.70 5.78 -5.65
C ILE A 39 -3.33 5.39 -4.22
N THR A 40 -3.15 4.09 -3.97
CA THR A 40 -2.90 3.55 -2.63
C THR A 40 -1.56 4.03 -2.09
N THR A 41 -0.50 4.08 -2.89
CA THR A 41 0.79 4.64 -2.47
C THR A 41 0.66 6.11 -2.09
N GLY A 42 -0.10 6.91 -2.84
CA GLY A 42 -0.36 8.31 -2.50
C GLY A 42 -1.08 8.47 -1.15
N VAL A 43 -2.13 7.68 -0.93
CA VAL A 43 -2.88 7.68 0.34
C VAL A 43 -1.99 7.22 1.49
N ASN A 44 -1.28 6.10 1.33
CA ASN A 44 -0.40 5.55 2.37
C ASN A 44 0.73 6.52 2.72
N TYR A 45 1.30 7.22 1.73
CA TYR A 45 2.29 8.27 1.98
C TYR A 45 1.72 9.39 2.85
N MET A 46 0.50 9.85 2.57
CA MET A 46 -0.15 10.87 3.41
C MET A 46 -0.41 10.35 4.83
N ILE A 47 -0.77 9.08 4.99
CA ILE A 47 -0.96 8.45 6.29
C ILE A 47 0.36 8.45 7.08
N SER A 48 1.46 7.94 6.51
CA SER A 48 2.74 7.91 7.22
C SER A 48 3.26 9.32 7.51
N ALA A 49 3.19 10.22 6.52
CA ALA A 49 3.79 11.54 6.62
C ALA A 49 3.02 12.52 7.53
N ARG A 50 1.68 12.40 7.63
CA ARG A 50 0.87 13.38 8.39
C ARG A 50 0.29 12.84 9.70
N LEU A 51 0.00 11.55 9.79
CA LEU A 51 -0.65 10.97 10.98
C LEU A 51 0.36 10.30 11.91
N PHE A 52 1.51 9.88 11.39
CA PHE A 52 2.48 9.07 12.13
C PHE A 52 3.92 9.57 11.99
N GLU A 53 4.08 10.90 11.86
CA GLU A 53 5.38 11.59 11.69
C GLU A 53 6.35 11.38 12.88
N SER A 54 5.84 10.96 14.04
CA SER A 54 6.66 10.72 15.23
C SER A 54 7.33 9.34 15.20
N ASP A 55 8.63 9.32 15.50
CA ASP A 55 9.50 8.14 15.51
C ASP A 55 8.99 6.97 16.38
N ASP A 56 8.10 7.22 17.35
CA ASP A 56 7.53 6.19 18.24
C ASP A 56 6.28 5.48 17.68
N VAL A 57 5.69 5.98 16.58
CA VAL A 57 4.34 5.53 16.13
C VAL A 57 4.40 4.63 14.88
N ARG A 58 5.45 3.79 14.82
CA ARG A 58 5.83 2.95 13.67
C ARG A 58 4.87 1.78 13.41
N SER A 59 4.45 1.06 14.45
CA SER A 59 3.53 -0.08 14.32
C SER A 59 2.10 0.32 13.92
N PRO A 60 1.53 1.41 14.46
CA PRO A 60 0.23 1.91 14.02
C PRO A 60 0.21 2.40 12.57
N ALA A 61 1.31 2.98 12.06
CA ALA A 61 1.40 3.44 10.68
C ALA A 61 1.27 2.27 9.68
N ALA A 62 2.04 1.20 9.87
CA ALA A 62 1.98 0.01 9.01
C ALA A 62 0.58 -0.65 9.04
N LEU A 63 -0.06 -0.70 10.22
CA LEU A 63 -1.44 -1.18 10.37
C LEU A 63 -2.44 -0.31 9.58
N ALA A 64 -2.34 1.01 9.72
CA ALA A 64 -3.19 1.95 9.00
C ALA A 64 -3.02 1.84 7.47
N GLU A 65 -1.78 1.68 6.99
CA GLU A 65 -1.48 1.44 5.58
C GLU A 65 -2.06 0.12 5.06
N GLY A 66 -2.00 -0.96 5.82
CA GLY A 66 -2.63 -2.23 5.45
C GLY A 66 -4.15 -2.13 5.35
N ILE A 67 -4.78 -1.53 6.37
CA ILE A 67 -6.24 -1.36 6.42
C ILE A 67 -6.70 -0.45 5.28
N SER A 68 -6.03 0.67 5.07
CA SER A 68 -6.37 1.59 3.96
C SER A 68 -6.19 0.94 2.60
N SER A 69 -5.12 0.16 2.39
CA SER A 69 -4.90 -0.59 1.15
C SER A 69 -6.06 -1.54 0.85
N MET A 70 -6.54 -2.26 1.86
CA MET A 70 -7.70 -3.13 1.76
C MET A 70 -8.98 -2.35 1.43
N LEU A 71 -9.23 -1.24 2.13
CA LEU A 71 -10.42 -0.42 1.91
C LEU A 71 -10.45 0.20 0.51
N ILE A 72 -9.30 0.66 0.00
CA ILE A 72 -9.21 1.22 -1.36
C ILE A 72 -9.50 0.13 -2.40
N ALA A 73 -8.96 -1.08 -2.23
CA ALA A 73 -9.22 -2.18 -3.16
C ALA A 73 -10.70 -2.60 -3.13
N TRP A 74 -11.30 -2.64 -1.94
CA TRP A 74 -12.73 -2.89 -1.79
C TRP A 74 -13.59 -1.79 -2.43
N LEU A 75 -13.25 -0.51 -2.26
CA LEU A 75 -13.96 0.58 -2.93
C LEU A 75 -13.81 0.50 -4.46
N MET A 76 -12.63 0.18 -4.96
CA MET A 76 -12.42 0.01 -6.40
C MET A 76 -13.25 -1.14 -6.97
N SER A 77 -13.44 -2.25 -6.24
CA SER A 77 -14.31 -3.34 -6.72
C SER A 77 -15.79 -2.97 -6.79
N LEU A 78 -16.22 -1.98 -6.02
CA LEU A 78 -17.59 -1.45 -6.08
C LEU A 78 -17.80 -0.45 -7.22
N ILE A 79 -16.77 0.35 -7.53
CA ILE A 79 -16.91 1.53 -8.42
C ILE A 79 -16.38 1.24 -9.84
N VAL A 80 -15.33 0.43 -9.96
CA VAL A 80 -14.59 0.25 -11.22
C VAL A 80 -15.03 -1.05 -11.91
N PRO A 81 -15.67 -0.96 -13.09
CA PRO A 81 -16.05 -2.15 -13.84
C PRO A 81 -14.84 -3.01 -14.19
N GLY A 82 -14.93 -4.31 -13.91
CA GLY A 82 -13.85 -5.26 -14.19
C GLY A 82 -12.78 -5.37 -13.09
N PHE A 83 -12.87 -4.57 -12.02
CA PHE A 83 -12.06 -4.76 -10.83
C PHE A 83 -12.75 -5.75 -9.88
N ARG A 84 -12.06 -6.83 -9.49
CA ARG A 84 -12.56 -7.88 -8.61
C ARG A 84 -11.76 -7.88 -7.32
N SER A 85 -12.44 -8.00 -6.20
CA SER A 85 -11.78 -8.23 -4.91
C SER A 85 -12.59 -9.23 -4.10
N THR A 86 -11.99 -10.32 -3.66
CA THR A 86 -12.60 -11.24 -2.69
C THR A 86 -12.15 -10.93 -1.27
N PHE A 87 -12.90 -11.38 -0.27
CA PHE A 87 -12.54 -11.13 1.14
C PHE A 87 -11.13 -11.67 1.47
N LEU A 88 -10.77 -12.84 0.93
CA LEU A 88 -9.48 -13.46 1.17
C LEU A 88 -8.32 -12.64 0.57
N THR A 89 -8.48 -12.10 -0.65
CA THR A 89 -7.43 -11.30 -1.29
C THR A 89 -7.27 -9.95 -0.62
N LEU A 90 -8.37 -9.32 -0.21
CA LEU A 90 -8.38 -8.11 0.59
C LEU A 90 -7.61 -8.30 1.91
N PHE A 91 -7.90 -9.39 2.63
CA PHE A 91 -7.20 -9.73 3.86
C PHE A 91 -5.72 -10.03 3.62
N ALA A 92 -5.40 -10.84 2.60
CA ALA A 92 -4.02 -11.17 2.24
C ALA A 92 -3.21 -9.92 1.86
N LEU A 93 -3.81 -8.99 1.11
CA LEU A 93 -3.23 -7.71 0.75
C LEU A 93 -2.95 -6.84 1.99
N ALA A 94 -3.91 -6.73 2.92
CA ALA A 94 -3.72 -6.01 4.17
C ALA A 94 -2.52 -6.58 4.95
N CYS A 95 -2.50 -7.90 5.17
CA CYS A 95 -1.41 -8.58 5.87
C CYS A 95 -0.07 -8.38 5.16
N ALA A 96 -0.02 -8.52 3.83
CA ALA A 96 1.20 -8.36 3.06
C ALA A 96 1.75 -6.94 3.14
N VAL A 97 0.88 -5.91 3.07
CA VAL A 97 1.28 -4.51 3.20
C VAL A 97 1.78 -4.23 4.62
N ILE A 98 1.10 -4.73 5.66
CA ILE A 98 1.55 -4.59 7.06
C ILE A 98 2.93 -5.20 7.24
N LEU A 99 3.11 -6.45 6.78
CA LEU A 99 4.36 -7.19 6.92
C LEU A 99 5.50 -6.48 6.17
N SER A 100 5.23 -6.06 4.93
CA SER A 100 6.14 -5.24 4.13
C SER A 100 6.50 -3.94 4.86
N GLY A 101 5.52 -3.25 5.44
CA GLY A 101 5.75 -2.05 6.25
C GLY A 101 6.75 -2.31 7.38
N TYR A 102 6.61 -3.41 8.11
CA TYR A 102 7.56 -3.79 9.17
C TYR A 102 8.97 -4.12 8.64
N PHE A 103 9.10 -4.85 7.53
CA PHE A 103 10.40 -5.22 6.98
C PHE A 103 11.13 -4.04 6.33
N PHE A 104 10.43 -3.28 5.48
CA PHE A 104 11.01 -2.13 4.78
C PHE A 104 11.27 -0.94 5.70
N HIS A 105 10.66 -0.90 6.90
CA HIS A 105 10.98 0.10 7.93
C HIS A 105 12.46 0.13 8.27
N SER A 106 13.12 -1.04 8.35
CA SER A 106 14.56 -1.10 8.64
C SER A 106 15.45 -0.59 7.49
N LEU A 107 14.89 -0.44 6.29
CA LEU A 107 15.62 -0.11 5.06
C LEU A 107 15.32 1.31 4.54
N LEU A 108 14.19 1.91 4.94
CA LEU A 108 13.73 3.21 4.48
C LEU A 108 13.53 4.19 5.65
N ILE A 109 14.59 4.90 6.01
CA ILE A 109 14.48 6.07 6.88
C ILE A 109 14.26 7.29 5.97
N PRO A 110 13.10 7.97 6.04
CA PRO A 110 12.88 9.20 5.30
C PRO A 110 13.86 10.27 5.80
N GLU A 111 14.50 10.98 4.87
CA GLU A 111 15.29 12.17 5.19
C GLU A 111 14.28 13.31 5.30
N ILE A 112 13.66 13.44 6.47
CA ILE A 112 12.83 14.60 6.79
C ILE A 112 13.82 15.72 7.06
N ASP A 113 14.03 16.57 6.05
CA ASP A 113 14.76 17.82 6.20
C ASP A 113 14.05 18.61 7.31
N LYS A 114 14.78 18.87 8.41
CA LYS A 114 14.28 19.65 9.55
C LYS A 114 14.26 21.13 9.19
#